data_AF-A0A090LR90-F1
#
_entry.id   AF-A0A090LR90-F1
#
_cell.length_a   1.000
_cell.length_b   1.000
_cell.length_c   1.000
_cell.angle_alpha   90.00
_cell.angle_beta   90.00
_cell.angle_gamma   90.00
#
_symmetry.space_group_name_H-M   'P 1'
#
loop_
_entity.id
_entity.type
_entity.pdbx_description
1 polymer ?
#
loop_
_entity_poly.entity_id
_entity_poly.type
_entity_poly.pdbx_seq_one_letter_code
_entity_poly.pdbx_strand_id
1 'polypeptide(L)'
;MKIKTISDTILVKCPYANYTHSNVEDSFKIHASLPSSKSRINSETEIFVWIPLAHNVSGHSSIICGKIILTIENNLLPYYWSFKFIWLSKPKQLEMAKKEKISKTLPTPDNCGSNPATIVKFTRDKQGIMKRVNINNGELKEADELPHPNKLYYFFLVPEENSILEHVPPCAIIRAVNEKPEIKINGQEHPVSSTNNKIHVIKRKTMTEVFNIKLELLSPDTPDFYKGEKILMKEMRYTKSGIEDILNTDETIIDSFTLHQFKILKFTYNYPALENDNVVEKIYYFGPMKDDYNFPNQDILYLANETSIKPNCTINGITYGYFDSIIYENETIKLNEFINNKKDNFERSGDYIILKNNKTNMISLMCRYITLTGSVTLTQTFIKGKKVFMGKNKKGEDIYKILSQTDASEYEKKMADKKKEMESMKKSFIDKLIDYIGIGGTYGLIGDAGDSH
;
A
#
# COMPACT_ATOMS: atom_id res chain seq x y z
N MET A 1 27.25 34.90 -8.72
CA MET A 1 28.24 34.16 -7.93
C MET A 1 28.19 32.66 -8.27
N LYS A 2 29.33 31.97 -8.36
CA LYS A 2 29.42 30.49 -8.37
C LYS A 2 29.68 30.03 -6.94
N ILE A 3 28.90 29.09 -6.42
CA ILE A 3 29.08 28.56 -5.05
C ILE A 3 29.76 27.19 -5.10
N LYS A 4 30.91 27.07 -4.43
CA LYS A 4 31.55 25.79 -4.12
C LYS A 4 31.21 25.37 -2.68
N THR A 5 29.92 25.19 -2.41
CA THR A 5 29.42 24.65 -1.15
C THR A 5 29.06 23.17 -1.31
N ILE A 6 29.25 22.39 -0.26
CA ILE A 6 28.76 21.00 -0.18
C ILE A 6 27.30 20.94 0.30
N SER A 7 26.80 22.01 0.92
CA SER A 7 25.44 22.10 1.46
C SER A 7 24.40 22.42 0.38
N ASP A 8 23.19 21.88 0.55
CA ASP A 8 22.02 22.24 -0.26
C ASP A 8 21.32 23.53 0.22
N THR A 9 21.83 24.15 1.29
CA THR A 9 21.27 25.34 1.91
C THR A 9 22.41 26.27 2.34
N ILE A 10 22.26 27.57 2.11
CA ILE A 10 23.16 28.65 2.58
C ILE A 10 22.34 29.79 3.19
N LEU A 11 22.94 30.66 3.99
CA LEU A 11 22.43 32.01 4.25
C LEU A 11 23.00 32.99 3.21
N VAL A 12 22.20 33.98 2.79
CA VAL A 12 22.59 35.09 1.90
C VAL A 12 22.36 36.43 2.61
N LYS A 13 23.31 37.36 2.52
CA LYS A 13 23.21 38.74 3.02
C LYS A 13 22.47 39.61 2.00
N CYS A 14 21.25 40.01 2.31
CA CYS A 14 20.50 41.02 1.55
C CYS A 14 20.57 42.39 2.26
N PRO A 15 20.65 43.52 1.51
CA PRO A 15 20.30 44.83 2.05
C PRO A 15 18.86 44.86 2.57
N TYR A 16 18.59 45.70 3.55
CA TYR A 16 17.31 45.77 4.26
C TYR A 16 16.85 47.23 4.52
N ALA A 17 15.88 47.43 5.41
CA ALA A 17 15.11 48.68 5.54
C ALA A 17 15.98 49.94 5.70
N ASN A 18 17.04 49.84 6.51
CA ASN A 18 17.90 50.97 6.84
C ASN A 18 19.17 51.04 5.98
N TYR A 19 19.24 50.26 4.88
CA TYR A 19 20.39 50.29 3.98
C TYR A 19 20.42 51.58 3.15
N THR A 20 21.47 52.36 3.33
CA THR A 20 21.92 53.37 2.36
C THR A 20 23.13 52.86 1.59
N HIS A 21 23.27 53.28 0.33
CA HIS A 21 24.37 52.84 -0.53
C HIS A 21 25.57 53.80 -0.48
N SER A 22 25.32 55.08 -0.19
CA SER A 22 26.29 56.17 -0.32
C SER A 22 25.94 57.38 0.55
N ASN A 23 26.78 58.41 0.55
CA ASN A 23 26.48 59.72 1.15
C ASN A 23 25.59 60.60 0.23
N VAL A 24 24.74 59.99 -0.60
CA VAL A 24 23.77 60.64 -1.49
C VAL A 24 22.37 60.39 -0.92
N GLU A 25 21.37 61.20 -1.31
CA GLU A 25 19.97 60.92 -0.98
C GLU A 25 19.46 59.67 -1.70
N ASP A 26 19.71 58.51 -1.08
CA ASP A 26 19.26 57.20 -1.51
C ASP A 26 18.34 56.51 -0.48
N SER A 27 17.59 55.50 -0.94
CA SER A 27 16.73 54.68 -0.07
C SER A 27 16.56 53.26 -0.61
N PHE A 28 16.47 52.27 0.27
CA PHE A 28 16.26 50.88 -0.10
C PHE A 28 14.81 50.42 0.10
N LYS A 29 14.16 49.93 -0.97
CA LYS A 29 12.84 49.29 -0.90
C LYS A 29 12.96 47.77 -1.01
N ILE A 30 12.81 47.11 0.13
CA ILE A 30 12.69 45.66 0.33
C ILE A 30 11.73 45.02 -0.69
N HIS A 31 12.12 43.89 -1.29
CA HIS A 31 11.25 43.17 -2.24
C HIS A 31 10.17 42.36 -1.53
N ALA A 32 8.93 42.42 -2.05
CA ALA A 32 7.78 41.73 -1.47
C ALA A 32 7.90 40.19 -1.47
N SER A 33 8.72 39.61 -2.35
CA SER A 33 8.94 38.15 -2.42
C SER A 33 10.02 37.62 -1.46
N LEU A 34 10.61 38.46 -0.61
CA LEU A 34 11.52 37.96 0.42
C LEU A 34 10.74 37.12 1.45
N PRO A 35 11.25 35.96 1.90
CA PRO A 35 10.54 35.05 2.82
C PRO A 35 9.95 35.75 4.04
N SER A 36 8.91 35.19 4.68
CA SER A 36 8.29 35.85 5.85
C SER A 36 9.30 36.14 6.96
N SER A 37 9.02 37.12 7.83
CA SER A 37 9.90 37.51 8.94
C SER A 37 10.34 36.34 9.81
N LYS A 38 9.49 35.30 9.96
CA LYS A 38 9.80 34.06 10.68
C LYS A 38 10.98 33.26 10.10
N SER A 39 11.30 33.42 8.82
CA SER A 39 12.46 32.77 8.16
C SER A 39 13.65 33.71 7.93
N ARG A 40 13.61 34.96 8.43
CA ARG A 40 14.70 35.94 8.32
C ARG A 40 15.51 36.04 9.61
N ILE A 41 16.69 36.65 9.50
CA ILE A 41 17.52 37.09 10.63
C ILE A 41 17.97 38.52 10.30
N ASN A 42 17.39 39.50 10.96
CA ASN A 42 17.76 40.90 10.77
C ASN A 42 19.09 41.17 11.51
N SER A 43 19.90 42.10 11.00
CA SER A 43 21.00 42.68 11.77
C SER A 43 20.47 43.69 12.79
N GLU A 44 21.25 44.04 13.82
CA GLU A 44 20.77 44.87 14.95
C GLU A 44 20.31 46.27 14.51
N THR A 45 20.96 46.86 13.50
CA THR A 45 20.58 48.15 12.92
C THR A 45 19.53 48.06 11.81
N GLU A 46 19.07 46.85 11.45
CA GLU A 46 18.22 46.56 10.28
C GLU A 46 18.75 47.09 8.92
N ILE A 47 20.07 47.31 8.81
CA ILE A 47 20.75 47.61 7.53
C ILE A 47 20.81 46.35 6.65
N PHE A 48 20.99 45.16 7.24
CA PHE A 48 21.08 43.91 6.51
C PHE A 48 20.14 42.83 7.07
N VAL A 49 19.85 41.84 6.23
CA VAL A 49 19.08 40.67 6.60
C VAL A 49 19.68 39.40 6.00
N TRP A 50 19.85 38.36 6.82
CA TRP A 50 20.29 37.04 6.39
C TRP A 50 19.07 36.16 6.10
N ILE A 51 19.11 35.49 4.94
CA ILE A 51 17.97 34.72 4.41
C ILE A 51 18.44 33.33 3.94
N PRO A 52 17.75 32.24 4.34
CA PRO A 52 18.08 30.89 3.88
C PRO A 52 17.71 30.72 2.40
N LEU A 53 18.68 30.32 1.59
CA LEU A 53 18.50 29.99 0.18
C LEU A 53 18.89 28.52 -0.06
N ALA A 54 17.95 27.76 -0.62
CA ALA A 54 18.14 26.35 -0.94
C ALA A 54 18.53 26.13 -2.42
N HIS A 55 19.22 25.02 -2.66
CA HIS A 55 19.51 24.44 -3.97
C HIS A 55 18.23 23.90 -4.61
N ASN A 56 17.96 24.31 -5.84
CA ASN A 56 16.85 23.82 -6.66
C ASN A 56 17.32 22.83 -7.74
N VAL A 57 16.40 22.14 -8.41
CA VAL A 57 16.73 21.08 -9.39
C VAL A 57 17.55 21.60 -10.59
N SER A 58 17.43 22.88 -10.93
CA SER A 58 18.23 23.52 -11.99
C SER A 58 19.66 23.90 -11.55
N GLY A 59 20.01 23.81 -10.27
CA GLY A 59 21.29 24.28 -9.73
C GLY A 59 21.46 25.81 -9.78
N HIS A 60 20.41 26.54 -10.14
CA HIS A 60 20.39 27.97 -10.42
C HIS A 60 19.29 28.65 -9.59
N SER A 61 19.68 29.27 -8.47
CA SER A 61 18.76 30.07 -7.65
C SER A 61 19.08 31.57 -7.77
N SER A 62 18.06 32.41 -7.88
CA SER A 62 18.22 33.87 -7.83
C SER A 62 17.30 34.47 -6.77
N ILE A 63 17.82 35.43 -6.02
CA ILE A 63 17.08 36.18 -5.00
C ILE A 63 17.12 37.67 -5.35
N ILE A 64 15.98 38.35 -5.25
CA ILE A 64 15.85 39.79 -5.38
C ILE A 64 15.64 40.35 -3.97
N CYS A 65 16.62 41.10 -3.46
CA CYS A 65 16.55 41.68 -2.12
C CYS A 65 15.61 42.89 -2.09
N GLY A 66 15.57 43.67 -3.17
CA GLY A 66 14.82 44.92 -3.25
C GLY A 66 15.30 45.77 -4.41
N LYS A 67 15.04 47.08 -4.29
CA LYS A 67 15.65 48.09 -5.16
C LYS A 67 16.17 49.26 -4.35
N ILE A 68 17.35 49.75 -4.71
CA ILE A 68 17.79 51.10 -4.34
C ILE A 68 17.03 52.08 -5.21
N ILE A 69 16.68 53.24 -4.65
CA ILE A 69 16.22 54.42 -5.39
C ILE A 69 17.27 55.50 -5.15
N LEU A 70 18.02 55.89 -6.18
CA LEU A 70 18.98 56.99 -6.13
C LEU A 70 18.30 58.28 -6.60
N THR A 71 18.57 59.40 -5.92
CA THR A 71 18.18 60.74 -6.37
C THR A 71 19.36 61.41 -7.05
N ILE A 72 19.26 61.66 -8.36
CA ILE A 72 20.31 62.33 -9.15
C ILE A 72 19.66 63.45 -9.97
N GLU A 73 20.05 64.71 -9.74
CA GLU A 73 19.52 65.88 -10.45
C GLU A 73 17.97 65.92 -10.47
N ASN A 74 17.36 65.71 -9.30
CA ASN A 74 15.91 65.56 -9.08
C ASN A 74 15.22 64.36 -9.78
N ASN A 75 15.97 63.49 -10.46
CA ASN A 75 15.45 62.24 -11.05
C ASN A 75 15.62 61.05 -10.10
N LEU A 76 14.58 60.22 -9.98
CA LEU A 76 14.58 59.00 -9.17
C LEU A 76 14.93 57.78 -10.03
N LEU A 77 16.12 57.22 -9.84
CA LEU A 77 16.64 56.09 -10.62
C LEU A 77 16.59 54.77 -9.80
N PRO A 78 15.75 53.79 -10.19
CA PRO A 78 15.60 52.53 -9.45
C PRO A 78 16.57 51.43 -9.93
N TYR A 79 17.40 50.91 -9.01
CA TYR A 79 18.34 49.82 -9.28
C TYR A 79 17.96 48.56 -8.49
N TYR A 80 17.69 47.45 -9.18
CA TYR A 80 17.29 46.18 -8.55
C TYR A 80 18.49 45.43 -7.97
N TRP A 81 18.50 45.24 -6.65
CA TRP A 81 19.52 44.44 -5.98
C TRP A 81 19.13 42.95 -6.06
N SER A 82 19.88 42.18 -6.85
CA SER A 82 19.64 40.75 -7.01
C SER A 82 20.93 39.94 -7.10
N PHE A 83 20.93 38.78 -6.45
CA PHE A 83 22.02 37.82 -6.52
C PHE A 83 21.60 36.63 -7.38
N LYS A 84 22.47 36.19 -8.29
CA LYS A 84 22.35 34.95 -9.06
C LYS A 84 23.38 33.95 -8.57
N PHE A 85 22.93 32.80 -8.09
CA PHE A 85 23.76 31.73 -7.54
C PHE A 85 23.74 30.49 -8.43
N ILE A 86 24.89 29.84 -8.53
CA ILE A 86 25.09 28.61 -9.30
C ILE A 86 25.81 27.61 -8.42
N TRP A 87 25.17 26.48 -8.10
CA TRP A 87 25.84 25.35 -7.42
C TRP A 87 26.65 24.58 -8.45
N LEU A 88 27.91 24.29 -8.14
CA LEU A 88 28.83 23.61 -9.08
C LEU A 88 28.64 22.09 -9.13
N SER A 89 27.92 21.52 -8.17
CA SER A 89 27.61 20.09 -8.07
C SER A 89 26.32 19.91 -7.28
N LYS A 90 25.57 18.82 -7.56
CA LYS A 90 24.39 18.45 -6.78
C LYS A 90 24.83 18.10 -5.33
N PRO A 91 24.33 18.80 -4.31
CA PRO A 91 24.63 18.52 -2.91
C PRO A 91 24.20 17.10 -2.46
N LYS A 92 24.86 16.61 -1.41
CA LYS A 92 24.68 15.28 -0.83
C LYS A 92 24.37 15.33 0.67
N GLN A 93 23.48 16.20 1.09
CA GLN A 93 23.24 16.55 2.50
C GLN A 93 22.96 15.35 3.43
N LEU A 94 22.35 14.25 2.95
CA LEU A 94 22.12 13.03 3.75
C LEU A 94 23.36 12.16 4.01
N GLU A 95 24.42 12.30 3.20
CA GLU A 95 25.70 11.57 3.37
C GLU A 95 26.68 12.33 4.28
N MET A 96 26.55 13.65 4.37
CA MET A 96 27.51 14.52 5.09
C MET A 96 26.97 15.05 6.43
N ALA A 97 25.66 15.01 6.64
CA ALA A 97 25.06 15.44 7.89
C ALA A 97 25.41 14.47 9.03
N LYS A 98 25.91 15.00 10.15
CA LYS A 98 26.22 14.22 11.35
C LYS A 98 24.95 13.54 11.83
N LYS A 99 24.94 12.21 11.91
CA LYS A 99 23.79 11.48 12.47
C LYS A 99 23.77 11.68 13.98
N GLU A 100 22.64 12.09 14.52
CA GLU A 100 22.45 12.30 15.97
C GLU A 100 21.11 11.73 16.42
N LYS A 101 21.07 11.19 17.64
CA LYS A 101 19.83 10.75 18.28
C LYS A 101 19.08 11.99 18.78
N ILE A 102 17.95 12.31 18.15
CA ILE A 102 17.17 13.53 18.45
C ILE A 102 15.81 13.13 19.04
N SER A 103 15.55 13.60 20.26
CA SER A 103 14.26 13.44 20.94
C SER A 103 13.44 14.74 20.85
N LYS A 104 13.32 15.51 21.94
CA LYS A 104 12.65 16.84 21.95
C LYS A 104 13.64 17.99 21.81
N THR A 105 14.92 17.77 22.09
CA THR A 105 15.97 18.80 22.11
C THR A 105 16.91 18.64 20.91
N LEU A 106 17.47 19.74 20.42
CA LEU A 106 18.54 19.71 19.42
C LEU A 106 19.91 19.83 20.09
N PRO A 107 20.89 18.96 19.75
CA PRO A 107 22.24 19.08 20.27
C PRO A 107 22.90 20.40 19.84
N THR A 108 23.96 20.78 20.55
CA THR A 108 24.85 21.87 20.16
C THR A 108 26.05 21.27 19.42
N PRO A 109 26.22 21.52 18.12
CA PRO A 109 27.36 21.00 17.36
C PRO A 109 28.62 21.83 17.62
N ASP A 110 29.70 21.15 17.99
CA ASP A 110 30.99 21.75 18.40
C ASP A 110 31.57 22.71 17.34
N ASN A 111 31.36 22.37 16.06
CA ASN A 111 31.82 23.13 14.89
C ASN A 111 31.13 24.50 14.71
N CYS A 112 30.08 24.83 15.48
CA CYS A 112 29.32 26.07 15.34
C CYS A 112 29.71 27.18 16.34
N GLY A 113 30.76 26.96 17.14
CA GLY A 113 31.19 27.89 18.18
C GLY A 113 30.37 27.75 19.48
N SER A 114 30.84 28.44 20.53
CA SER A 114 30.36 28.24 21.90
C SER A 114 29.23 29.18 22.35
N ASN A 115 28.92 30.24 21.60
CA ASN A 115 27.88 31.21 21.96
C ASN A 115 26.51 30.81 21.35
N PRO A 116 25.50 30.42 22.15
CA PRO A 116 24.21 30.00 21.62
C PRO A 116 23.42 31.14 20.95
N ALA A 117 23.68 32.40 21.32
CA ALA A 117 22.93 33.55 20.80
C ALA A 117 23.24 33.85 19.32
N THR A 118 24.44 33.50 18.85
CA THR A 118 24.86 33.69 17.45
C THR A 118 24.53 32.50 16.55
N ILE A 119 24.01 31.40 17.10
CA ILE A 119 23.69 30.17 16.37
C ILE A 119 22.22 30.12 16.00
N VAL A 120 21.92 30.21 14.70
CA VAL A 120 20.57 30.07 14.15
C VAL A 120 20.37 28.68 13.58
N LYS A 121 19.16 28.14 13.78
CA LYS A 121 18.79 26.76 13.44
C LYS A 121 17.63 26.78 12.44
N PHE A 122 17.73 25.99 11.37
CA PHE A 122 16.70 25.86 10.35
C PHE A 122 16.39 24.38 10.07
N THR A 123 15.18 24.10 9.60
CA THR A 123 14.79 22.81 9.02
C THR A 123 13.89 23.05 7.80
N ARG A 124 13.36 21.97 7.21
CA ARG A 124 12.32 22.06 6.17
C ARG A 124 10.99 21.60 6.71
N ASP A 125 9.94 22.30 6.31
CA ASP A 125 8.56 21.84 6.47
C ASP A 125 8.21 20.73 5.46
N LYS A 126 6.97 20.25 5.51
CA LYS A 126 6.45 19.18 4.65
C LYS A 126 6.37 19.58 3.17
N GLN A 127 6.44 20.87 2.88
CA GLN A 127 6.48 21.45 1.53
C GLN A 127 7.92 21.66 1.04
N GLY A 128 8.92 21.39 1.88
CA GLY A 128 10.34 21.58 1.58
C GLY A 128 10.86 23.01 1.77
N ILE A 129 10.06 23.91 2.34
CA ILE A 129 10.41 25.32 2.52
C ILE A 129 11.27 25.49 3.77
N MET A 130 12.27 26.37 3.70
CA MET A 130 13.19 26.63 4.81
C MET A 130 12.48 27.42 5.94
N LYS A 131 12.37 26.79 7.11
CA LYS A 131 11.75 27.31 8.32
C LYS A 131 12.79 27.45 9.43
N ARG A 132 12.83 28.60 10.12
CA ARG A 132 13.65 28.79 11.33
C ARG A 132 13.04 27.97 12.46
N VAL A 133 13.87 27.25 13.21
CA VAL A 133 13.44 26.40 14.33
C VAL A 133 13.23 27.26 15.57
N ASN A 134 12.04 27.17 16.16
CA ASN A 134 11.58 27.91 17.33
C ASN A 134 11.75 27.06 18.60
N ILE A 135 12.92 27.16 19.24
CA ILE A 135 13.21 26.40 20.47
C ILE A 135 12.62 27.12 21.68
N ASN A 136 11.62 26.50 22.33
CA ASN A 136 10.94 27.04 23.50
C ASN A 136 11.29 26.18 24.73
N ASN A 137 12.00 26.77 25.71
CA ASN A 137 12.56 26.10 26.89
C ASN A 137 13.46 24.89 26.55
N GLY A 138 14.21 24.97 25.45
CA GLY A 138 15.11 23.90 24.97
C GLY A 138 14.45 22.86 24.06
N GLU A 139 13.11 22.82 23.99
CA GLU A 139 12.36 21.83 23.21
C GLU A 139 11.83 22.34 21.86
N LEU A 140 11.74 21.41 20.91
CA LEU A 140 11.00 21.50 19.65
C LEU A 140 9.50 21.30 19.94
N LYS A 141 8.63 22.18 19.42
CA LYS A 141 7.18 22.13 19.74
C LYS A 141 6.25 22.20 18.53
N GLU A 142 6.65 22.79 17.40
CA GLU A 142 5.80 22.81 16.22
C GLU A 142 5.93 21.50 15.42
N ALA A 143 4.83 20.99 14.84
CA ALA A 143 4.79 19.66 14.22
C ALA A 143 5.78 19.47 13.05
N ASP A 144 6.14 20.55 12.35
CA ASP A 144 7.13 20.52 11.27
C ASP A 144 8.58 20.63 11.77
N GLU A 145 8.78 20.88 13.07
CA GLU A 145 10.10 20.95 13.73
C GLU A 145 10.46 19.63 14.41
N LEU A 146 9.47 18.89 14.90
CA LEU A 146 9.65 17.58 15.53
C LEU A 146 10.45 16.62 14.62
N PRO A 147 11.32 15.78 15.19
CA PRO A 147 12.16 14.88 14.41
C PRO A 147 11.38 13.68 13.88
N HIS A 148 11.85 13.18 12.76
CA HIS A 148 11.44 11.93 12.12
C HIS A 148 12.68 11.38 11.37
N PRO A 149 12.68 10.14 10.86
CA PRO A 149 13.80 9.58 10.11
C PRO A 149 14.35 10.53 9.06
N ASN A 150 15.67 10.69 9.07
CA ASN A 150 16.42 11.44 8.06
C ASN A 150 16.10 12.95 7.99
N LYS A 151 15.34 13.50 8.93
CA LYS A 151 15.11 14.95 9.01
C LYS A 151 16.43 15.69 9.18
N LEU A 152 16.57 16.83 8.50
CA LEU A 152 17.78 17.64 8.52
C LEU A 152 17.58 18.95 9.28
N TYR A 153 18.50 19.24 10.19
CA TYR A 153 18.63 20.51 10.90
C TYR A 153 19.93 21.18 10.49
N TYR A 154 19.84 22.42 10.02
CA TYR A 154 20.95 23.23 9.53
C TYR A 154 21.28 24.29 10.57
N PHE A 155 22.54 24.32 11.00
CA PHE A 155 23.05 25.26 12.00
C PHE A 155 23.97 26.24 11.28
N PHE A 156 23.76 27.54 11.50
CA PHE A 156 24.63 28.59 11.00
C PHE A 156 25.09 29.48 12.15
N LEU A 157 26.36 29.86 12.12
CA LEU A 157 26.86 31.00 12.87
C LEU A 157 26.49 32.27 12.07
N VAL A 158 25.71 33.16 12.66
CA VAL A 158 25.36 34.45 12.04
C VAL A 158 26.59 35.36 12.10
N PRO A 159 27.10 35.91 10.98
CA PRO A 159 28.21 36.84 11.02
C PRO A 159 27.83 38.19 11.64
N GLU A 160 28.84 38.85 12.21
CA GLU A 160 28.78 40.24 12.64
C GLU A 160 28.31 41.18 11.51
N GLU A 161 27.71 42.31 11.89
CA GLU A 161 27.05 43.22 10.96
C GLU A 161 28.01 43.84 9.92
N ASN A 162 29.23 44.13 10.37
CA ASN A 162 30.39 44.58 9.59
C ASN A 162 30.92 43.53 8.57
N SER A 163 30.44 42.28 8.62
CA SER A 163 31.01 41.17 7.84
C SER A 163 30.86 41.41 6.33
N ILE A 164 31.98 41.25 5.61
CA ILE A 164 32.05 41.36 4.14
C ILE A 164 31.52 40.12 3.40
N LEU A 165 30.98 39.12 4.13
CA LEU A 165 30.47 37.89 3.53
C LEU A 165 29.10 38.11 2.86
N GLU A 166 29.02 37.82 1.55
CA GLU A 166 27.74 37.82 0.81
C GLU A 166 26.87 36.59 1.13
N HIS A 167 27.50 35.47 1.51
CA HIS A 167 26.83 34.22 1.83
C HIS A 167 27.63 33.37 2.83
N VAL A 168 26.93 32.47 3.53
CA VAL A 168 27.50 31.60 4.57
C VAL A 168 26.93 30.17 4.45
N PRO A 169 27.76 29.12 4.37
CA PRO A 169 27.32 27.74 4.50
C PRO A 169 27.05 27.36 5.97
N PRO A 170 26.27 26.31 6.26
CA PRO A 170 26.05 25.86 7.63
C PRO A 170 27.35 25.35 8.25
N CYS A 171 27.57 25.70 9.52
CA CYS A 171 28.68 25.20 10.33
C CYS A 171 28.46 23.74 10.76
N ALA A 172 27.20 23.29 10.82
CA ALA A 172 26.83 21.89 10.94
C ALA A 172 25.48 21.60 10.26
N ILE A 173 25.36 20.38 9.73
CA ILE A 173 24.09 19.79 9.31
C ILE A 173 23.93 18.51 10.12
N ILE A 174 22.77 18.32 10.75
CA ILE A 174 22.47 17.18 11.62
C ILE A 174 21.31 16.38 11.04
N ARG A 175 21.49 15.06 10.92
CA ARG A 175 20.52 14.07 10.44
C ARG A 175 19.90 13.35 11.63
N ALA A 176 18.59 13.51 11.80
CA ALA A 176 17.83 12.85 12.85
C ALA A 176 17.83 11.33 12.66
N VAL A 177 18.33 10.64 13.68
CA VAL A 177 18.18 9.18 13.89
C VAL A 177 17.60 8.92 15.28
N ASN A 178 17.27 7.67 15.57
CA ASN A 178 16.77 7.25 16.89
C ASN A 178 17.21 5.80 17.18
N GLU A 179 16.72 5.22 18.28
CA GLU A 179 16.90 3.79 18.57
C GLU A 179 16.11 2.90 17.62
N LYS A 180 16.43 1.59 17.63
CA LYS A 180 15.68 0.57 16.90
C LYS A 180 14.18 0.62 17.27
N PRO A 181 13.26 0.84 16.32
CA PRO A 181 11.83 0.71 16.58
C PRO A 181 11.42 -0.77 16.68
N GLU A 182 10.35 -1.03 17.42
CA GLU A 182 9.63 -2.30 17.38
C GLU A 182 8.47 -2.22 16.38
N ILE A 183 8.33 -3.22 15.52
CA ILE A 183 7.13 -3.39 14.70
C ILE A 183 6.02 -3.93 15.62
N LYS A 184 4.91 -3.18 15.73
CA LYS A 184 3.72 -3.60 16.50
C LYS A 184 2.47 -3.52 15.65
N ILE A 185 1.61 -4.51 15.81
CA ILE A 185 0.31 -4.62 15.14
C ILE A 185 -0.78 -4.64 16.21
N ASN A 186 -1.95 -4.06 15.93
CA ASN A 186 -3.09 -4.14 16.85
C ASN A 186 -3.64 -5.58 16.95
N GLY A 187 -3.81 -6.05 18.18
CA GLY A 187 -4.29 -7.39 18.48
C GLY A 187 -3.54 -7.99 19.66
N GLN A 188 -3.95 -9.19 20.05
CA GLN A 188 -3.27 -9.95 21.09
C GLN A 188 -2.25 -10.88 20.41
N GLU A 189 -1.01 -10.42 20.30
CA GLU A 189 0.10 -11.22 19.77
C GLU A 189 0.69 -12.17 20.83
N HIS A 190 1.00 -13.39 20.43
CA HIS A 190 1.71 -14.40 21.23
C HIS A 190 2.82 -15.05 20.40
N PRO A 191 3.96 -15.46 20.97
CA PRO A 191 4.94 -16.24 20.21
C PRO A 191 4.35 -17.60 19.80
N VAL A 192 4.77 -18.16 18.65
CA VAL A 192 4.31 -19.48 18.17
C VAL A 192 4.58 -20.59 19.21
N SER A 193 5.71 -20.50 19.91
CA SER A 193 5.97 -21.30 21.11
C SER A 193 6.96 -20.58 22.03
N SER A 194 7.09 -21.05 23.27
CA SER A 194 8.16 -20.61 24.19
C SER A 194 9.58 -20.86 23.64
N THR A 195 9.72 -21.79 22.70
CA THR A 195 11.00 -22.11 22.02
C THR A 195 11.19 -21.38 20.68
N ASN A 196 10.15 -20.76 20.12
CA ASN A 196 10.19 -20.04 18.85
C ASN A 196 9.51 -18.66 18.97
N ASN A 197 10.26 -17.72 19.52
CA ASN A 197 9.88 -16.31 19.67
C ASN A 197 10.09 -15.45 18.40
N LYS A 198 10.55 -16.04 17.27
CA LYS A 198 10.78 -15.30 16.03
C LYS A 198 9.50 -15.02 15.25
N ILE A 199 8.49 -15.87 15.44
CA ILE A 199 7.19 -15.78 14.76
C ILE A 199 6.11 -15.52 15.82
N HIS A 200 5.26 -14.54 15.54
CA HIS A 200 4.17 -14.12 16.41
C HIS A 200 2.84 -14.57 15.79
N VAL A 201 1.88 -15.02 16.59
CA VAL A 201 0.55 -15.45 16.16
C VAL A 201 -0.45 -14.37 16.53
N ILE A 202 -1.26 -13.97 15.55
CA ILE A 202 -2.46 -13.17 15.77
C ILE A 202 -3.66 -14.06 15.42
N LYS A 203 -4.49 -14.34 16.43
CA LYS A 203 -5.66 -15.23 16.34
C LYS A 203 -6.88 -14.44 15.87
N ARG A 204 -7.46 -14.84 14.74
CA ARG A 204 -8.49 -14.06 14.02
C ARG A 204 -9.88 -14.71 14.06
N LYS A 205 -10.90 -13.87 14.25
CA LYS A 205 -12.32 -14.28 14.30
C LYS A 205 -13.00 -14.25 12.92
N THR A 206 -12.55 -13.39 12.00
CA THR A 206 -13.13 -13.19 10.67
C THR A 206 -12.08 -13.34 9.57
N MET A 207 -12.51 -13.68 8.35
CA MET A 207 -11.59 -13.76 7.20
C MET A 207 -11.11 -12.37 6.74
N THR A 208 -12.00 -11.37 6.76
CA THR A 208 -11.66 -9.95 6.51
C THR A 208 -11.52 -9.20 7.83
N GLU A 209 -10.42 -8.47 7.99
CA GLU A 209 -10.08 -7.67 9.18
C GLU A 209 -9.04 -6.61 8.80
N VAL A 210 -9.08 -5.45 9.46
CA VAL A 210 -8.14 -4.33 9.24
C VAL A 210 -7.15 -4.27 10.40
N PHE A 211 -5.87 -4.29 10.08
CA PHE A 211 -4.78 -4.24 11.03
C PHE A 211 -4.07 -2.89 10.95
N ASN A 212 -3.95 -2.21 12.08
CA ASN A 212 -3.12 -1.03 12.26
C ASN A 212 -1.72 -1.49 12.66
N ILE A 213 -0.70 -0.95 11.99
CA ILE A 213 0.72 -1.28 12.21
C ILE A 213 1.50 -0.01 12.51
N LYS A 214 2.42 -0.05 13.47
CA LYS A 214 3.32 1.06 13.77
C LYS A 214 4.74 0.60 14.09
N LEU A 215 5.67 1.51 13.87
CA LEU A 215 7.05 1.45 14.33
C LEU A 215 7.12 2.21 15.66
N GLU A 216 7.02 1.49 16.77
CA GLU A 216 7.01 2.09 18.11
C GLU A 216 8.41 2.18 18.70
N LEU A 217 8.76 3.34 19.25
CA LEU A 217 9.91 3.50 20.13
C LEU A 217 9.53 3.20 21.58
N LEU A 218 10.40 2.49 22.29
CA LEU A 218 10.27 2.28 23.74
C LEU A 218 10.57 3.54 24.56
N SER A 219 11.13 4.59 23.94
CA SER A 219 11.37 5.89 24.58
C SER A 219 10.09 6.74 24.59
N PRO A 220 9.64 7.24 25.76
CA PRO A 220 8.43 8.06 25.88
C PRO A 220 8.62 9.49 25.32
N ASP A 221 9.84 9.90 24.98
CA ASP A 221 10.10 11.27 24.53
C ASP A 221 9.80 11.50 23.04
N THR A 222 9.83 10.46 22.21
CA THR A 222 9.53 10.55 20.77
C THR A 222 8.75 9.35 20.22
N PRO A 223 7.57 9.00 20.80
CA PRO A 223 6.77 7.87 20.32
C PRO A 223 6.32 8.00 18.86
N ASP A 224 6.18 9.23 18.37
CA ASP A 224 5.73 9.58 17.02
C ASP A 224 6.89 9.68 15.98
N PHE A 225 8.16 9.38 16.34
CA PHE A 225 9.32 9.58 15.44
C PHE A 225 9.15 8.87 14.08
N TYR A 226 8.79 7.59 14.09
CA TYR A 226 8.65 6.74 12.89
C TYR A 226 7.23 6.77 12.28
N LYS A 227 6.44 7.82 12.54
CA LYS A 227 5.04 7.90 12.13
C LYS A 227 4.88 8.23 10.65
N GLY A 228 4.02 7.49 9.95
CA GLY A 228 3.84 7.62 8.49
C GLY A 228 5.01 7.06 7.67
N GLU A 229 5.99 6.40 8.30
CA GLU A 229 7.07 5.69 7.61
C GLU A 229 6.54 4.47 6.85
N LYS A 230 7.23 4.11 5.77
CA LYS A 230 6.86 3.02 4.87
C LYS A 230 7.41 1.69 5.36
N ILE A 231 6.53 0.75 5.68
CA ILE A 231 6.89 -0.61 6.08
C ILE A 231 6.75 -1.53 4.87
N LEU A 232 7.75 -2.37 4.62
CA LEU A 232 7.68 -3.42 3.62
C LEU A 232 6.97 -4.63 4.23
N MET A 233 5.87 -5.06 3.61
CA MET A 233 5.12 -6.27 3.92
C MET A 233 5.35 -7.31 2.81
N LYS A 234 5.54 -8.58 3.17
CA LYS A 234 5.75 -9.67 2.21
C LYS A 234 5.01 -10.93 2.64
N GLU A 235 4.47 -11.69 1.70
CA GLU A 235 3.87 -12.99 2.00
C GLU A 235 4.92 -14.10 2.07
N MET A 236 4.74 -14.98 3.06
CA MET A 236 5.64 -16.08 3.37
C MET A 236 4.90 -17.40 3.24
N ARG A 237 5.58 -18.45 2.77
CA ARG A 237 5.07 -19.81 2.71
C ARG A 237 5.55 -20.62 3.91
N TYR A 238 4.67 -21.40 4.53
CA TYR A 238 5.06 -22.44 5.48
C TYR A 238 5.20 -23.78 4.75
N THR A 239 6.35 -24.40 4.89
CA THR A 239 6.70 -25.70 4.31
C THR A 239 7.08 -26.67 5.42
N LYS A 240 7.25 -27.95 5.07
CA LYS A 240 7.74 -28.95 6.04
C LYS A 240 9.19 -28.68 6.48
N SER A 241 9.94 -27.85 5.75
CA SER A 241 11.31 -27.42 6.04
C SER A 241 11.39 -26.15 6.89
N GLY A 242 10.39 -25.26 6.85
CA GLY A 242 10.40 -24.01 7.61
C GLY A 242 9.47 -22.95 7.02
N ILE A 243 9.93 -21.69 7.03
CA ILE A 243 9.24 -20.57 6.38
C ILE A 243 10.13 -20.01 5.28
N GLU A 244 9.54 -19.76 4.12
CA GLU A 244 10.22 -19.37 2.87
C GLU A 244 9.55 -18.10 2.29
N ASP A 245 10.35 -17.16 1.75
CA ASP A 245 9.88 -15.95 1.06
C ASP A 245 9.05 -16.32 -0.18
N ILE A 246 7.87 -15.69 -0.40
CA ILE A 246 7.18 -15.76 -1.69
C ILE A 246 7.62 -14.56 -2.55
N LEU A 247 8.28 -14.86 -3.68
CA LEU A 247 8.75 -13.85 -4.63
C LEU A 247 7.59 -13.03 -5.21
N ASN A 248 7.83 -11.74 -5.43
CA ASN A 248 6.88 -10.78 -6.02
C ASN A 248 5.58 -10.60 -5.20
N THR A 249 5.66 -10.74 -3.87
CA THR A 249 4.56 -10.43 -2.93
C THR A 249 4.86 -9.23 -2.04
N ASP A 250 5.92 -8.50 -2.37
CA ASP A 250 6.46 -7.36 -1.64
C ASP A 250 5.58 -6.11 -1.85
N GLU A 251 4.83 -5.73 -0.82
CA GLU A 251 3.91 -4.57 -0.79
C GLU A 251 4.41 -3.52 0.22
N THR A 252 4.18 -2.23 -0.06
CA THR A 252 4.55 -1.13 0.87
C THR A 252 3.33 -0.53 1.53
N ILE A 253 3.26 -0.62 2.87
CA ILE A 253 2.13 -0.16 3.67
C ILE A 253 2.53 1.00 4.59
N ILE A 254 1.53 1.80 5.00
CA ILE A 254 1.68 2.93 5.94
C ILE A 254 0.51 2.88 6.92
N ASP A 255 0.81 2.86 8.21
CA ASP A 255 -0.10 2.86 9.37
C ASP A 255 -1.16 1.71 9.47
N SER A 256 -1.59 1.11 8.35
CA SER A 256 -2.59 0.01 8.33
C SER A 256 -2.56 -0.84 7.05
N PHE A 257 -3.20 -2.01 7.09
CA PHE A 257 -3.43 -2.93 5.97
C PHE A 257 -4.68 -3.80 6.22
N THR A 258 -5.21 -4.45 5.18
CA THR A 258 -6.40 -5.34 5.28
C THR A 258 -6.03 -6.77 4.87
N LEU A 259 -6.48 -7.77 5.65
CA LEU A 259 -6.32 -9.19 5.29
C LEU A 259 -7.66 -9.87 5.06
N HIS A 260 -7.83 -10.51 3.91
CA HIS A 260 -9.03 -11.24 3.49
C HIS A 260 -8.99 -12.76 3.70
N GLN A 261 -7.84 -13.30 4.11
CA GLN A 261 -7.63 -14.71 4.41
C GLN A 261 -6.56 -14.88 5.49
N PHE A 262 -6.35 -16.09 5.99
CA PHE A 262 -5.16 -16.40 6.79
C PHE A 262 -3.90 -16.29 5.92
N LYS A 263 -2.81 -15.77 6.49
CA LYS A 263 -1.51 -15.59 5.83
C LYS A 263 -0.38 -15.65 6.86
N ILE A 264 0.84 -15.90 6.40
CA ILE A 264 2.05 -15.57 7.14
C ILE A 264 2.68 -14.38 6.42
N LEU A 265 3.01 -13.34 7.17
CA LEU A 265 3.54 -12.09 6.64
C LEU A 265 4.83 -11.72 7.37
N LYS A 266 5.84 -11.33 6.59
CA LYS A 266 7.07 -10.70 7.10
C LYS A 266 6.93 -9.20 6.92
N PHE A 267 7.12 -8.45 8.01
CA PHE A 267 7.23 -7.00 7.99
C PHE A 267 8.70 -6.62 8.18
N THR A 268 9.17 -5.65 7.39
CA THR A 268 10.56 -5.21 7.35
C THR A 268 10.63 -3.69 7.25
N TYR A 269 11.50 -3.05 8.01
CA TYR A 269 11.78 -1.62 7.92
C TYR A 269 13.29 -1.34 8.07
N ASN A 270 13.81 -0.42 7.26
CA ASN A 270 15.20 0.03 7.31
C ASN A 270 15.26 1.37 8.06
N TYR A 271 15.66 1.33 9.33
CA TYR A 271 15.75 2.52 10.19
C TYR A 271 17.16 3.12 10.15
N PRO A 272 17.30 4.44 10.01
CA PRO A 272 18.62 5.07 10.07
C PRO A 272 19.11 5.08 11.53
N ALA A 273 20.35 4.60 11.75
CA ALA A 273 21.03 4.62 13.06
C ALA A 273 22.38 5.36 12.95
N LEU A 274 23.01 5.64 14.09
CA LEU A 274 24.19 6.52 14.23
C LEU A 274 25.36 6.19 13.27
N GLU A 275 25.63 4.91 13.02
CA GLU A 275 26.64 4.47 12.06
C GLU A 275 25.99 4.16 10.71
N ASN A 276 25.48 2.94 10.55
CA ASN A 276 24.82 2.45 9.35
C ASN A 276 23.30 2.45 9.49
N ASP A 277 22.59 2.44 8.37
CA ASP A 277 21.14 2.25 8.35
C ASP A 277 20.86 0.74 8.49
N ASN A 278 19.95 0.37 9.40
CA ASN A 278 19.79 -0.98 9.94
C ASN A 278 18.39 -1.54 9.71
N VAL A 279 18.27 -2.87 9.59
CA VAL A 279 16.97 -3.53 9.37
C VAL A 279 16.36 -4.01 10.69
N VAL A 280 15.05 -3.77 10.86
CA VAL A 280 14.19 -4.51 11.78
C VAL A 280 13.19 -5.34 10.99
N GLU A 281 12.99 -6.59 11.41
CA GLU A 281 11.99 -7.50 10.87
C GLU A 281 11.17 -8.16 11.98
N LYS A 282 9.90 -8.49 11.69
CA LYS A 282 9.01 -9.28 12.57
C LYS A 282 8.06 -10.10 11.70
N ILE A 283 7.93 -11.40 11.98
CA ILE A 283 7.08 -12.33 11.21
C ILE A 283 5.82 -12.63 12.01
N TYR A 284 4.66 -12.53 11.35
CA TYR A 284 3.36 -12.80 11.94
C TYR A 284 2.59 -13.88 11.17
N TYR A 285 2.00 -14.82 11.91
CA TYR A 285 0.98 -15.75 11.42
C TYR A 285 -0.42 -15.24 11.81
N PHE A 286 -1.20 -14.85 10.82
CA PHE A 286 -2.58 -14.43 10.97
C PHE A 286 -3.48 -15.65 10.82
N GLY A 287 -3.69 -16.38 11.91
CA GLY A 287 -4.30 -17.71 11.92
C GLY A 287 -5.71 -17.78 12.52
N PRO A 288 -6.39 -18.93 12.39
CA PRO A 288 -7.70 -19.16 12.99
C PRO A 288 -7.67 -19.13 14.51
N MET A 289 -8.76 -18.64 15.12
CA MET A 289 -9.00 -18.63 16.58
C MET A 289 -8.87 -20.01 17.25
N LYS A 290 -9.14 -21.11 16.54
CA LYS A 290 -8.83 -22.48 16.98
C LYS A 290 -7.58 -22.97 16.26
N ASP A 291 -6.74 -23.74 16.94
CA ASP A 291 -5.53 -24.33 16.36
C ASP A 291 -5.84 -25.35 15.27
N ASP A 292 -6.81 -26.23 15.55
CA ASP A 292 -7.45 -27.05 14.53
C ASP A 292 -8.73 -26.33 14.02
N TYR A 293 -8.75 -26.01 12.73
CA TYR A 293 -9.82 -25.24 12.09
C TYR A 293 -10.32 -25.89 10.81
N ASN A 294 -11.60 -26.28 10.82
CA ASN A 294 -12.30 -26.78 9.64
C ASN A 294 -13.04 -25.60 8.99
N PHE A 295 -12.75 -25.33 7.71
CA PHE A 295 -13.54 -24.40 6.93
C PHE A 295 -14.96 -24.95 6.67
N PRO A 296 -15.97 -24.09 6.47
CA PRO A 296 -17.28 -24.52 5.98
C PRO A 296 -17.15 -25.32 4.67
N ASN A 297 -18.00 -26.34 4.49
CA ASN A 297 -18.03 -27.11 3.26
C ASN A 297 -18.32 -26.21 2.05
N GLN A 298 -17.49 -26.34 1.00
CA GLN A 298 -17.69 -25.67 -0.28
C GLN A 298 -18.25 -26.65 -1.30
N ASP A 299 -19.46 -26.38 -1.81
CA ASP A 299 -20.05 -27.17 -2.89
C ASP A 299 -19.48 -26.74 -4.26
N ILE A 300 -19.05 -27.72 -5.05
CA ILE A 300 -18.40 -27.53 -6.36
C ILE A 300 -19.16 -28.32 -7.42
N LEU A 301 -19.94 -27.62 -8.24
CA LEU A 301 -20.72 -28.20 -9.33
C LEU A 301 -19.81 -28.44 -10.56
N TYR A 302 -19.73 -29.69 -11.05
CA TYR A 302 -18.88 -30.06 -12.19
C TYR A 302 -19.62 -30.98 -13.18
N LEU A 303 -19.30 -30.87 -14.47
CA LEU A 303 -19.92 -31.72 -15.49
C LEU A 303 -19.19 -33.07 -15.59
N ALA A 304 -19.94 -34.17 -15.51
CA ALA A 304 -19.38 -35.53 -15.47
C ALA A 304 -18.54 -35.91 -16.71
N ASN A 305 -18.75 -35.23 -17.86
CA ASN A 305 -18.03 -35.46 -19.11
C ASN A 305 -16.88 -34.47 -19.34
N GLU A 306 -16.64 -33.54 -18.41
CA GLU A 306 -15.71 -32.42 -18.58
C GLU A 306 -14.40 -32.73 -17.86
N THR A 307 -13.29 -32.77 -18.60
CA THR A 307 -12.00 -33.24 -18.08
C THR A 307 -11.33 -32.27 -17.10
N SER A 308 -11.75 -31.00 -17.13
CA SER A 308 -11.13 -29.86 -16.44
C SER A 308 -11.41 -29.76 -14.95
N ILE A 309 -12.58 -30.24 -14.49
CA ILE A 309 -12.98 -30.18 -13.07
C ILE A 309 -13.31 -31.59 -12.60
N LYS A 310 -12.47 -32.13 -11.73
CA LYS A 310 -12.62 -33.46 -11.10
C LYS A 310 -12.49 -33.30 -9.58
N PRO A 311 -13.09 -34.19 -8.77
CA PRO A 311 -12.88 -34.18 -7.32
C PRO A 311 -11.39 -34.31 -7.00
N ASN A 312 -10.83 -33.32 -6.31
CA ASN A 312 -9.41 -33.25 -6.02
C ASN A 312 -9.09 -32.48 -4.73
N CYS A 313 -7.87 -32.64 -4.23
CA CYS A 313 -7.21 -31.72 -3.30
C CYS A 313 -5.97 -31.10 -3.97
N THR A 314 -5.64 -29.85 -3.59
CA THR A 314 -4.45 -29.15 -4.09
C THR A 314 -3.36 -29.12 -3.02
N ILE A 315 -2.18 -29.68 -3.31
CA ILE A 315 -1.04 -29.80 -2.39
C ILE A 315 -0.54 -28.40 -1.95
N ASN A 316 -0.50 -27.45 -2.88
CA ASN A 316 -0.16 -26.04 -2.64
C ASN A 316 -1.41 -25.16 -2.47
N GLY A 317 -2.52 -25.71 -1.95
CA GLY A 317 -3.81 -25.03 -1.85
C GLY A 317 -3.87 -23.84 -0.89
N ILE A 318 -2.90 -23.73 0.03
CA ILE A 318 -2.71 -22.58 0.93
C ILE A 318 -1.22 -22.25 1.07
N THR A 319 -0.91 -21.00 1.44
CA THR A 319 0.48 -20.54 1.68
C THR A 319 0.90 -20.69 3.15
N TYR A 320 -0.03 -20.56 4.09
CA TYR A 320 0.20 -20.58 5.53
C TYR A 320 0.20 -21.99 6.16
N GLY A 321 0.21 -23.05 5.33
CA GLY A 321 0.28 -24.44 5.76
C GLY A 321 0.73 -25.37 4.65
N TYR A 322 1.32 -26.51 5.00
CA TYR A 322 1.70 -27.56 4.04
C TYR A 322 0.72 -28.73 4.07
N PHE A 323 0.45 -29.34 2.92
CA PHE A 323 -0.49 -30.47 2.81
C PHE A 323 0.01 -31.72 3.55
N ASP A 324 -0.89 -32.34 4.32
CA ASP A 324 -0.66 -33.56 5.12
C ASP A 324 -1.34 -34.77 4.48
N SER A 325 -2.66 -34.70 4.35
CA SER A 325 -3.50 -35.81 3.92
C SER A 325 -4.79 -35.37 3.22
N ILE A 326 -5.36 -36.30 2.47
CA ILE A 326 -6.73 -36.27 1.97
C ILE A 326 -7.55 -37.27 2.78
N ILE A 327 -8.78 -36.91 3.14
CA ILE A 327 -9.75 -37.80 3.79
C ILE A 327 -10.94 -38.01 2.84
N TYR A 328 -11.32 -39.27 2.64
CA TYR A 328 -12.42 -39.71 1.78
C TYR A 328 -13.04 -40.99 2.36
N GLU A 329 -14.36 -41.06 2.47
CA GLU A 329 -15.08 -42.24 3.03
C GLU A 329 -14.53 -42.72 4.40
N ASN A 330 -14.02 -41.78 5.22
CA ASN A 330 -13.29 -41.96 6.49
C ASN A 330 -11.87 -42.55 6.38
N GLU A 331 -11.42 -42.97 5.21
CA GLU A 331 -10.00 -43.31 4.97
C GLU A 331 -9.16 -42.03 4.89
N THR A 332 -7.98 -42.03 5.51
CA THR A 332 -7.02 -40.91 5.48
C THR A 332 -5.77 -41.34 4.74
N ILE A 333 -5.44 -40.68 3.63
CA ILE A 333 -4.30 -40.99 2.78
C ILE A 333 -3.30 -39.82 2.82
N LYS A 334 -2.05 -40.10 3.21
CA LYS A 334 -0.98 -39.09 3.30
C LYS A 334 -0.21 -38.96 1.99
N LEU A 335 0.39 -37.78 1.78
CA LEU A 335 1.16 -37.49 0.55
C LEU A 335 2.33 -38.46 0.29
N ASN A 336 2.91 -39.05 1.35
CA ASN A 336 4.02 -40.00 1.24
C ASN A 336 3.60 -41.45 0.93
N GLU A 337 2.30 -41.74 0.79
CA GLU A 337 1.79 -43.08 0.42
C GLU A 337 1.65 -43.27 -1.10
N PHE A 338 1.83 -42.20 -1.89
CA PHE A 338 1.69 -42.23 -3.35
C PHE A 338 2.92 -42.83 -4.03
N ILE A 339 2.83 -44.11 -4.42
CA ILE A 339 3.87 -44.80 -5.20
C ILE A 339 3.61 -44.57 -6.69
N ASN A 340 4.62 -44.11 -7.44
CA ASN A 340 4.49 -43.77 -8.86
C ASN A 340 3.29 -42.83 -9.15
N ASN A 341 3.10 -41.83 -8.28
CA ASN A 341 1.98 -40.88 -8.29
C ASN A 341 0.57 -41.51 -8.12
N LYS A 342 0.44 -42.72 -7.58
CA LYS A 342 -0.86 -43.39 -7.38
C LYS A 342 -0.99 -43.96 -5.96
N LYS A 343 -2.21 -43.92 -5.42
CA LYS A 343 -2.61 -44.59 -4.18
C LYS A 343 -4.11 -44.86 -4.25
N ASP A 344 -4.50 -46.12 -4.19
CA ASP A 344 -5.88 -46.59 -4.28
C ASP A 344 -6.62 -46.00 -5.50
N ASN A 345 -7.74 -45.28 -5.29
CA ASN A 345 -8.47 -44.60 -6.36
C ASN A 345 -7.89 -43.22 -6.75
N PHE A 346 -6.83 -42.74 -6.11
CA PHE A 346 -6.25 -41.41 -6.33
C PHE A 346 -5.00 -41.43 -7.22
N GLU A 347 -4.88 -40.41 -8.08
CA GLU A 347 -3.67 -40.12 -8.86
C GLU A 347 -3.21 -38.67 -8.62
N ARG A 348 -1.90 -38.50 -8.42
CA ARG A 348 -1.26 -37.19 -8.32
C ARG A 348 -0.89 -36.68 -9.72
N SER A 349 -1.40 -35.50 -10.07
CA SER A 349 -1.11 -34.77 -11.30
C SER A 349 -0.51 -33.40 -10.94
N GLY A 350 0.82 -33.34 -10.83
CA GLY A 350 1.54 -32.15 -10.37
C GLY A 350 1.19 -31.81 -8.92
N ASP A 351 0.52 -30.67 -8.73
CA ASP A 351 0.06 -30.17 -7.43
C ASP A 351 -1.34 -30.70 -7.04
N TYR A 352 -2.02 -31.46 -7.90
CA TYR A 352 -3.37 -31.97 -7.62
C TYR A 352 -3.35 -33.46 -7.27
N ILE A 353 -4.10 -33.85 -6.24
CA ILE A 353 -4.45 -35.24 -5.91
C ILE A 353 -5.88 -35.46 -6.37
N ILE A 354 -6.09 -36.24 -7.43
CA ILE A 354 -7.36 -36.36 -8.14
C ILE A 354 -7.97 -37.74 -7.90
N LEU A 355 -9.24 -37.79 -7.51
CA LEU A 355 -9.99 -39.04 -7.40
C LEU A 355 -10.40 -39.54 -8.80
N LYS A 356 -10.00 -40.76 -9.14
CA LYS A 356 -10.45 -41.48 -10.34
C LYS A 356 -11.68 -42.33 -10.04
N ASN A 357 -12.48 -42.58 -11.08
CA ASN A 357 -13.61 -43.50 -11.08
C ASN A 357 -14.77 -43.14 -10.11
N ASN A 358 -15.22 -41.89 -10.20
CA ASN A 358 -16.36 -41.33 -9.46
C ASN A 358 -17.70 -42.00 -9.85
N LYS A 359 -18.11 -43.09 -9.17
CA LYS A 359 -19.42 -43.72 -9.38
C LYS A 359 -20.59 -42.88 -8.83
N THR A 360 -20.42 -42.29 -7.65
CA THR A 360 -21.43 -41.47 -6.95
C THR A 360 -21.72 -40.13 -7.64
N ASN A 361 -22.87 -39.52 -7.30
CA ASN A 361 -23.27 -38.19 -7.81
C ASN A 361 -22.79 -37.01 -6.95
N MET A 362 -22.42 -37.28 -5.70
CA MET A 362 -21.81 -36.34 -4.77
C MET A 362 -20.59 -37.01 -4.12
N ILE A 363 -19.49 -36.28 -4.01
CA ILE A 363 -18.22 -36.74 -3.44
C ILE A 363 -17.73 -35.65 -2.51
N SER A 364 -17.54 -35.96 -1.22
CA SER A 364 -16.91 -35.03 -0.28
C SER A 364 -15.45 -35.43 -0.08
N LEU A 365 -14.54 -34.46 -0.18
CA LEU A 365 -13.12 -34.60 0.09
C LEU A 365 -12.72 -33.60 1.17
N MET A 366 -11.91 -34.02 2.13
CA MET A 366 -11.35 -33.13 3.15
C MET A 366 -9.84 -33.05 2.95
N CYS A 367 -9.36 -31.88 2.54
CA CYS A 367 -7.94 -31.61 2.32
C CYS A 367 -7.35 -31.04 3.61
N ARG A 368 -6.44 -31.78 4.27
CA ARG A 368 -5.82 -31.38 5.53
C ARG A 368 -4.42 -30.83 5.31
N TYR A 369 -4.12 -29.72 5.98
CA TYR A 369 -2.84 -29.03 5.96
C TYR A 369 -2.35 -28.79 7.40
N ILE A 370 -1.05 -28.88 7.66
CA ILE A 370 -0.45 -28.45 8.93
C ILE A 370 -0.04 -26.98 8.82
N THR A 371 -0.39 -26.20 9.84
CA THR A 371 -0.03 -24.79 10.02
C THR A 371 0.89 -24.63 11.23
N LEU A 372 1.34 -23.41 11.53
CA LEU A 372 2.26 -23.14 12.64
C LEU A 372 1.71 -23.43 14.04
N THR A 373 0.40 -23.58 14.24
CA THR A 373 -0.20 -23.82 15.58
C THR A 373 -1.07 -25.08 15.67
N GLY A 374 -1.42 -25.70 14.54
CA GLY A 374 -2.38 -26.80 14.45
C GLY A 374 -2.72 -27.09 12.99
N SER A 375 -3.84 -27.76 12.68
CA SER A 375 -4.22 -28.10 11.31
C SER A 375 -5.41 -27.32 10.74
N VAL A 376 -5.40 -27.13 9.43
CA VAL A 376 -6.52 -26.54 8.68
C VAL A 376 -7.09 -27.59 7.73
N THR A 377 -8.41 -27.71 7.72
CA THR A 377 -9.13 -28.64 6.85
C THR A 377 -10.04 -27.87 5.90
N LEU A 378 -9.88 -28.11 4.60
CA LEU A 378 -10.78 -27.62 3.56
C LEU A 378 -11.70 -28.78 3.13
N THR A 379 -12.98 -28.71 3.49
CA THR A 379 -14.00 -29.67 3.04
C THR A 379 -14.63 -29.18 1.74
N GLN A 380 -14.60 -30.00 0.70
CA GLN A 380 -15.15 -29.70 -0.62
C GLN A 380 -16.06 -30.82 -1.10
N THR A 381 -17.30 -30.49 -1.44
CA THR A 381 -18.30 -31.45 -1.93
C THR A 381 -18.56 -31.25 -3.42
N PHE A 382 -18.02 -32.15 -4.22
CA PHE A 382 -18.10 -32.14 -5.66
C PHE A 382 -19.41 -32.79 -6.13
N ILE A 383 -20.29 -32.00 -6.73
CA ILE A 383 -21.63 -32.41 -7.17
C ILE A 383 -21.63 -32.57 -8.69
N LYS A 384 -22.05 -33.74 -9.19
CA LYS A 384 -22.24 -33.96 -10.63
C LYS A 384 -23.41 -33.13 -11.15
N GLY A 385 -23.10 -32.20 -12.04
CA GLY A 385 -24.05 -31.41 -12.80
C GLY A 385 -24.42 -32.02 -14.15
N LYS A 386 -25.55 -31.56 -14.69
CA LYS A 386 -25.99 -31.76 -16.08
C LYS A 386 -26.13 -30.40 -16.75
N LYS A 387 -25.69 -30.26 -18.01
CA LYS A 387 -26.01 -29.11 -18.87
C LYS A 387 -27.46 -29.24 -19.30
N VAL A 388 -28.32 -28.31 -18.89
CA VAL A 388 -29.75 -28.27 -19.17
C VAL A 388 -30.05 -27.08 -20.07
N PHE A 389 -30.83 -27.30 -21.12
CA PHE A 389 -31.27 -26.26 -22.05
C PHE A 389 -32.33 -25.36 -21.41
N MET A 390 -32.16 -24.04 -21.57
CA MET A 390 -33.00 -23.00 -20.94
C MET A 390 -33.90 -22.25 -21.94
N GLY A 391 -33.85 -22.62 -23.22
CA GLY A 391 -34.46 -21.85 -24.31
C GLY A 391 -33.43 -21.04 -25.11
N LYS A 392 -33.92 -20.25 -26.07
CA LYS A 392 -33.08 -19.37 -26.91
C LYS A 392 -33.08 -17.93 -26.40
N ASN A 393 -31.97 -17.23 -26.59
CA ASN A 393 -31.87 -15.80 -26.29
C ASN A 393 -32.52 -14.94 -27.40
N LYS A 394 -32.49 -13.61 -27.25
CA LYS A 394 -33.08 -12.65 -28.21
C LYS A 394 -32.45 -12.68 -29.62
N LYS A 395 -31.32 -13.37 -29.82
CA LYS A 395 -30.68 -13.60 -31.13
C LYS A 395 -30.95 -15.00 -31.71
N GLY A 396 -31.67 -15.86 -30.99
CA GLY A 396 -31.89 -17.27 -31.38
C GLY A 396 -30.77 -18.24 -30.95
N GLU A 397 -29.78 -17.77 -30.20
CA GLU A 397 -28.67 -18.60 -29.67
C GLU A 397 -29.14 -19.41 -28.45
N ASP A 398 -28.70 -20.67 -28.33
CA ASP A 398 -29.16 -21.59 -27.28
C ASP A 398 -28.53 -21.28 -25.91
N ILE A 399 -29.37 -21.07 -24.88
CA ILE A 399 -28.95 -20.84 -23.50
C ILE A 399 -28.90 -22.17 -22.75
N TYR A 400 -27.84 -22.40 -21.98
CA TYR A 400 -27.70 -23.54 -21.09
C TYR A 400 -27.41 -23.10 -19.66
N LYS A 401 -27.87 -23.88 -18.68
CA LYS A 401 -27.49 -23.78 -17.27
C LYS A 401 -26.96 -25.12 -16.79
N ILE A 402 -25.97 -25.11 -15.90
CA ILE A 402 -25.56 -26.30 -15.16
C ILE A 402 -26.42 -26.39 -13.90
N LEU A 403 -27.09 -27.53 -13.71
CA LEU A 403 -27.90 -27.87 -12.54
C LEU A 403 -27.36 -29.19 -11.96
N SER A 404 -27.61 -29.53 -10.69
CA SER A 404 -27.30 -30.88 -10.20
C SER A 404 -28.13 -31.91 -10.99
N GLN A 405 -27.71 -33.19 -11.05
CA GLN A 405 -28.49 -34.21 -11.74
C GLN A 405 -29.94 -34.32 -11.22
N THR A 406 -30.17 -34.04 -9.93
CA THR A 406 -31.50 -34.04 -9.30
C THR A 406 -32.34 -32.87 -9.81
N ASP A 407 -31.85 -31.63 -9.67
CA ASP A 407 -32.59 -30.42 -10.08
C ASP A 407 -32.81 -30.41 -11.61
N ALA A 408 -31.85 -30.91 -12.38
CA ALA A 408 -31.97 -31.09 -13.82
C ALA A 408 -33.11 -32.04 -14.19
N SER A 409 -33.22 -33.17 -13.49
CA SER A 409 -34.28 -34.16 -13.72
C SER A 409 -35.66 -33.64 -13.31
N GLU A 410 -35.73 -32.82 -12.27
CA GLU A 410 -36.97 -32.14 -11.86
C GLU A 410 -37.37 -31.04 -12.84
N TYR A 411 -36.41 -30.22 -13.29
CA TYR A 411 -36.64 -29.16 -14.27
C TYR A 411 -37.08 -29.72 -15.63
N GLU A 412 -36.45 -30.79 -16.11
CA GLU A 412 -36.84 -31.46 -17.36
C GLU A 412 -38.25 -32.05 -17.30
N LYS A 413 -38.67 -32.61 -16.14
CA LYS A 413 -40.08 -33.00 -15.91
C LYS A 413 -41.01 -31.79 -15.99
N LYS A 414 -40.74 -30.72 -15.22
CA LYS A 414 -41.54 -29.48 -15.21
C LYS A 414 -41.64 -28.83 -16.60
N MET A 415 -40.61 -28.93 -17.43
CA MET A 415 -40.64 -28.48 -18.83
C MET A 415 -41.45 -29.41 -19.73
N ALA A 416 -41.32 -30.73 -19.58
CA ALA A 416 -42.09 -31.71 -20.34
C ALA A 416 -43.60 -31.62 -20.04
N ASP A 417 -43.96 -31.41 -18.78
CA ASP A 417 -45.36 -31.30 -18.36
C ASP A 417 -45.98 -29.97 -18.84
N LYS A 418 -45.28 -28.84 -18.72
CA LYS A 418 -45.68 -27.57 -19.37
C LYS A 418 -45.80 -27.68 -20.89
N LYS A 419 -44.95 -28.49 -21.54
CA LYS A 419 -45.06 -28.75 -22.98
C LYS A 419 -46.35 -29.52 -23.30
N LYS A 420 -46.70 -30.55 -22.52
CA LYS A 420 -47.99 -31.27 -22.66
C LYS A 420 -49.19 -30.34 -22.43
N GLU A 421 -49.13 -29.44 -21.44
CA GLU A 421 -50.16 -28.43 -21.20
C GLU A 421 -50.31 -27.46 -22.39
N MET A 422 -49.20 -27.01 -22.97
CA MET A 422 -49.24 -26.18 -24.19
C MET A 422 -49.77 -26.95 -25.41
N GLU A 423 -49.45 -28.24 -25.54
CA GLU A 423 -49.92 -29.08 -26.64
C GLU A 423 -51.41 -29.44 -26.48
N SER A 424 -51.89 -29.68 -25.26
CA SER A 424 -53.32 -29.89 -24.98
C SER A 424 -54.15 -28.61 -25.10
N MET A 425 -53.62 -27.44 -24.68
CA MET A 425 -54.25 -26.15 -24.93
C MET A 425 -54.31 -25.82 -26.43
N LYS A 426 -53.23 -26.06 -27.18
CA LYS A 426 -53.24 -25.90 -28.65
C LYS A 426 -54.25 -26.83 -29.30
N LYS A 427 -54.30 -28.11 -28.89
CA LYS A 427 -55.28 -29.05 -29.43
C LYS A 427 -56.71 -28.59 -29.10
N SER A 428 -57.02 -28.26 -27.85
CA SER A 428 -58.33 -27.73 -27.46
C SER A 428 -58.71 -26.43 -28.19
N PHE A 429 -57.75 -25.58 -28.53
CA PHE A 429 -58.01 -24.40 -29.36
C PHE A 429 -58.33 -24.76 -30.82
N ILE A 430 -57.62 -25.73 -31.41
CA ILE A 430 -57.89 -26.25 -32.76
C ILE A 430 -59.23 -26.99 -32.81
N ASP A 431 -59.49 -27.87 -31.83
CA ASP A 431 -60.75 -28.61 -31.71
C ASP A 431 -61.94 -27.62 -31.60
N LYS A 432 -61.81 -26.56 -30.77
CA LYS A 432 -62.81 -25.47 -30.70
C LYS A 432 -62.95 -24.66 -31.99
N LEU A 433 -61.86 -24.47 -32.74
CA LEU A 433 -61.92 -23.78 -34.05
C LEU A 433 -62.66 -24.64 -35.08
N ILE A 434 -62.47 -25.96 -35.03
CA ILE A 434 -63.19 -26.93 -35.87
C ILE A 434 -64.68 -26.96 -35.50
N ASP A 435 -65.04 -26.96 -34.22
CA ASP A 435 -66.44 -26.82 -33.78
C ASP A 435 -67.07 -25.50 -34.27
N TYR A 436 -66.32 -24.39 -34.22
CA TYR A 436 -66.80 -23.08 -34.66
C TYR A 436 -67.06 -23.03 -36.18
N ILE A 437 -66.26 -23.75 -36.97
CA ILE A 437 -66.41 -23.87 -38.43
C ILE A 437 -67.48 -24.91 -38.77
N GLY A 438 -67.60 -26.00 -37.99
CA GLY A 438 -68.54 -27.10 -38.23
C GLY A 438 -70.02 -26.76 -38.06
N ILE A 439 -70.34 -25.61 -37.47
CA ILE A 439 -71.71 -25.10 -37.31
C ILE A 439 -72.08 -24.11 -38.45
N GLY A 440 -71.10 -23.66 -39.25
CA GLY A 440 -71.30 -22.84 -40.45
C GLY A 440 -71.29 -23.68 -41.74
N GLY A 441 -72.46 -24.20 -42.11
CA GLY A 441 -72.60 -25.20 -43.17
C GLY A 441 -72.31 -24.74 -44.61
N THR A 442 -72.15 -25.75 -45.48
CA THR A 442 -71.97 -25.71 -46.94
C THR A 442 -72.62 -24.56 -47.71
N TYR A 443 -71.80 -23.71 -48.36
CA TYR A 443 -72.15 -23.01 -49.61
C TYR A 443 -70.90 -22.75 -50.47
N GLY A 444 -71.01 -23.01 -51.78
CA GLY A 444 -70.24 -22.35 -52.85
C GLY A 444 -68.73 -22.60 -52.97
N LEU A 445 -68.34 -23.47 -53.91
CA LEU A 445 -67.10 -23.30 -54.69
C LEU A 445 -67.39 -22.49 -55.97
N ILE A 446 -66.34 -22.10 -56.72
CA ILE A 446 -66.35 -21.27 -57.95
C ILE A 446 -66.52 -19.77 -57.59
N GLY A 447 -65.72 -18.81 -58.06
CA GLY A 447 -64.84 -18.71 -59.23
C GLY A 447 -65.47 -17.75 -60.27
N ASP A 448 -64.79 -16.81 -60.93
CA ASP A 448 -63.41 -16.30 -60.87
C ASP A 448 -63.49 -14.77 -61.17
N ALA A 449 -62.51 -13.93 -61.55
CA ALA A 449 -61.11 -13.99 -61.99
C ALA A 449 -60.47 -12.57 -61.82
N GLY A 450 -59.23 -12.35 -62.31
CA GLY A 450 -58.81 -11.02 -62.80
C GLY A 450 -57.55 -10.38 -62.19
N ASP A 451 -56.41 -10.64 -62.83
CA ASP A 451 -55.25 -9.77 -63.10
C ASP A 451 -54.73 -8.75 -62.05
N SER A 452 -53.51 -9.07 -61.60
CA SER A 452 -52.36 -8.18 -61.34
C SER A 452 -52.51 -6.65 -61.45
N HIS A 453 -52.02 -5.96 -60.41
CA HIS A 453 -50.73 -5.27 -60.58
C HIS A 453 -49.86 -5.20 -59.32
#